data_AF-A0A847QZK4-F1
#
_entry.id   AF-A0A847QZK4-F1
#
_cell.length_a   1.000
_cell.length_b   1.000
_cell.length_c   1.000
_cell.angle_alpha   90.00
_cell.angle_beta   90.00
_cell.angle_gamma   90.00
#
_symmetry.space_group_name_H-M   'P 1'
#
loop_
_entity.id
_entity.type
_entity.pdbx_description
1 polymer ?
#
loop_
_entity_poly.entity_id
_entity_poly.type
_entity_poly.pdbx_seq_one_letter_code
_entity_poly.pdbx_strand_id
1 'polypeptide(L)'
;MYKINHKAVMLVFLFQIVLGVIWYAATPTLFLEGSVLEGVRKLSIVPVLLLALAVYVYLLFTAWLLVKVKGMSGFGYILLVLAMWLCVVLPNYIFAGLHLSLSGSDMLYLVSYGALNSVIAAIILPLWRSSRSIFKS
;
A
#
# COMPACT_ATOMS: atom_id res chain seq x y z
N MET A 1 -5.94 -23.88 11.71
CA MET A 1 -4.92 -22.96 11.13
C MET A 1 -5.60 -21.89 10.31
N TYR A 2 -5.39 -20.61 10.66
CA TYR A 2 -5.75 -19.49 9.78
C TYR A 2 -4.77 -19.53 8.59
N LYS A 3 -5.31 -19.66 7.37
CA LYS A 3 -4.51 -19.66 6.14
C LYS A 3 -4.65 -18.28 5.48
N ILE A 4 -3.60 -17.85 4.79
CA ILE A 4 -3.65 -16.63 3.97
C ILE A 4 -4.64 -16.87 2.82
N ASN A 5 -5.52 -15.92 2.58
CA ASN A 5 -6.41 -15.96 1.42
C ASN A 5 -5.75 -15.26 0.23
N HIS A 6 -5.10 -16.05 -0.62
CA HIS A 6 -4.39 -15.53 -1.80
C HIS A 6 -5.33 -14.82 -2.80
N LYS A 7 -6.62 -15.17 -2.85
CA LYS A 7 -7.59 -14.47 -3.71
C LYS A 7 -7.80 -13.03 -3.23
N ALA A 8 -7.92 -12.85 -1.91
CA ALA A 8 -8.04 -11.52 -1.29
C ALA A 8 -6.76 -10.70 -1.52
N VAL A 9 -5.59 -11.31 -1.31
CA VAL A 9 -4.29 -10.65 -1.55
C VAL A 9 -4.16 -10.20 -3.00
N MET A 10 -4.50 -11.06 -3.97
CA MET A 10 -4.43 -10.72 -5.39
C MET A 10 -5.39 -9.60 -5.77
N LEU A 11 -6.60 -9.59 -5.20
CA LEU A 11 -7.57 -8.53 -5.44
C LEU A 11 -7.11 -7.18 -4.87
N VAL A 12 -6.55 -7.17 -3.64
CA VAL A 12 -5.94 -5.96 -3.08
C VAL A 12 -4.78 -5.49 -3.95
N PHE A 13 -3.92 -6.40 -4.37
CA PHE A 13 -2.79 -6.09 -5.25
C PHE A 13 -3.25 -5.40 -6.54
N LEU A 14 -4.27 -5.95 -7.22
CA LEU A 14 -4.82 -5.34 -8.44
C LEU A 14 -5.34 -3.92 -8.19
N PHE A 15 -6.06 -3.68 -7.09
CA PHE A 15 -6.52 -2.33 -6.74
C PHE A 15 -5.36 -1.36 -6.47
N GLN A 16 -4.31 -1.82 -5.78
CA GLN A 16 -3.14 -1.00 -5.51
C GLN A 16 -2.36 -0.66 -6.79
N ILE A 17 -2.28 -1.58 -7.76
CA ILE A 17 -1.68 -1.30 -9.07
C ILE A 17 -2.50 -0.27 -9.85
N VAL A 18 -3.83 -0.43 -9.93
CA VAL A 18 -4.71 0.55 -10.59
C VAL A 18 -4.58 1.93 -9.94
N LEU A 19 -4.60 1.97 -8.61
CA LEU A 19 -4.39 3.20 -7.87
C LEU A 19 -3.00 3.79 -8.13
N GLY A 20 -1.96 2.97 -8.28
CA GLY A 20 -0.62 3.42 -8.63
C GLY A 20 -0.55 4.10 -9.98
N VAL A 21 -1.28 3.58 -10.98
CA VAL A 21 -1.40 4.22 -12.30
C VAL A 21 -2.10 5.58 -12.19
N ILE A 22 -3.21 5.65 -11.45
CA ILE A 22 -3.96 6.90 -11.23
C ILE A 22 -3.11 7.92 -10.48
N TRP A 23 -2.43 7.48 -9.42
CA TRP A 23 -1.52 8.30 -8.63
C TRP A 23 -0.40 8.85 -9.50
N TYR A 24 0.28 8.00 -10.28
CA TYR A 24 1.33 8.44 -11.20
C TYR A 24 0.85 9.45 -12.24
N ALA A 25 -0.36 9.30 -12.76
CA ALA A 25 -0.95 10.26 -13.70
C ALA A 25 -1.18 11.65 -13.07
N ALA A 26 -1.31 11.73 -11.74
CA ALA A 26 -1.45 12.96 -10.98
C ALA A 26 -0.11 13.52 -10.45
N THR A 27 1.02 13.02 -10.97
CA THR A 27 2.36 13.45 -10.50
C THR A 27 2.59 14.95 -10.74
N PRO A 28 2.99 15.72 -9.70
CA PRO A 28 3.37 17.12 -9.85
C PRO A 28 4.52 17.28 -10.85
N THR A 29 4.50 18.39 -11.60
CA THR A 29 5.52 18.68 -12.63
C THR A 29 6.94 18.78 -12.09
N LEU A 30 7.10 19.07 -10.79
CA LEU A 30 8.40 19.13 -10.11
C LEU A 30 9.14 17.77 -10.10
N PHE A 31 8.40 16.67 -10.20
CA PHE A 31 8.94 15.31 -10.30
C PHE A 31 9.10 14.80 -11.74
N LEU A 32 8.70 15.60 -12.74
CA LEU A 32 8.72 15.21 -14.15
C LEU A 32 9.81 15.99 -14.88
N GLU A 33 10.85 15.30 -15.37
CA GLU A 33 11.81 15.85 -16.32
C GLU A 33 11.22 15.91 -17.75
N GLY A 34 10.08 16.59 -17.92
CA GLY A 34 9.38 16.76 -19.20
C GLY A 34 7.87 16.49 -19.13
N SER A 35 7.23 16.31 -20.29
CA SER A 35 5.80 15.98 -20.34
C SER A 35 5.54 14.56 -19.80
N VAL A 36 4.36 14.32 -19.22
CA VAL A 36 3.96 12.97 -18.71
C VAL A 36 4.12 11.90 -19.79
N LEU A 37 3.82 12.23 -21.05
CA LEU A 37 3.93 11.30 -22.19
C LEU A 37 5.40 10.94 -22.50
N GLU A 38 6.31 11.89 -22.33
CA GLU A 38 7.74 11.69 -22.52
C GLU A 38 8.37 10.94 -21.34
N GLY A 39 7.88 11.19 -20.12
CA GLY A 39 8.22 10.42 -18.92
C GLY A 39 7.83 8.94 -19.04
N VAL A 40 6.63 8.64 -19.58
CA VAL A 40 6.19 7.27 -19.85
C VAL A 40 7.06 6.59 -20.90
N ARG A 41 7.48 7.32 -21.95
CA ARG A 41 8.40 6.78 -22.97
C ARG A 41 9.80 6.45 -22.44
N LYS A 42 10.26 7.19 -21.43
CA LYS A 42 11.56 6.96 -20.76
C LYS A 42 11.45 6.00 -19.57
N LEU A 43 10.25 5.53 -19.25
CA LEU A 43 10.00 4.68 -18.10
C LEU A 43 10.64 3.30 -18.31
N SER A 44 11.71 3.03 -17.55
CA SER A 44 12.33 1.71 -17.54
C SER A 44 11.37 0.68 -16.92
N ILE A 45 11.29 -0.50 -17.52
CA ILE A 45 10.47 -1.61 -17.02
C ILE A 45 10.96 -2.12 -15.65
N VAL A 46 12.26 -1.99 -15.38
CA VAL A 46 12.90 -2.50 -14.16
C VAL A 46 12.32 -1.88 -12.87
N PRO A 47 12.30 -0.55 -12.68
CA PRO A 47 11.72 0.06 -11.48
C PRO A 47 10.22 -0.22 -11.33
N VAL A 48 9.48 -0.35 -12.43
CA VAL A 48 8.05 -0.70 -12.40
C VAL A 48 7.84 -2.12 -11.85
N LEU A 49 8.64 -3.09 -12.33
CA LEU A 49 8.60 -4.46 -11.83
C LEU A 49 9.03 -4.53 -10.35
N LEU A 50 10.06 -3.78 -9.96
CA LEU A 50 10.50 -3.70 -8.57
C LEU A 50 9.41 -3.11 -7.67
N LEU A 51 8.72 -2.06 -8.11
CA LEU A 51 7.60 -1.48 -7.39
C LEU A 51 6.46 -2.50 -7.22
N ALA A 52 6.06 -3.17 -8.30
CA ALA A 52 5.04 -4.20 -8.25
C ALA A 52 5.42 -5.35 -7.30
N LEU A 53 6.67 -5.81 -7.34
CA LEU A 53 7.18 -6.83 -6.44
C LEU A 53 7.16 -6.35 -4.98
N ALA A 54 7.63 -5.13 -4.71
CA ALA A 54 7.64 -4.56 -3.37
C ALA A 54 6.22 -4.46 -2.78
N VAL A 55 5.26 -3.98 -3.57
CA VAL A 55 3.84 -3.91 -3.17
C VAL A 55 3.29 -5.31 -2.87
N TYR A 56 3.57 -6.30 -3.73
CA TYR A 56 3.12 -7.67 -3.52
C TYR A 56 3.72 -8.32 -2.27
N VAL A 57 5.02 -8.16 -2.05
CA VAL A 57 5.72 -8.66 -0.84
C VAL A 57 5.18 -8.00 0.41
N TYR A 58 4.97 -6.68 0.39
CA TYR A 58 4.35 -5.94 1.50
C TYR A 58 2.96 -6.50 1.83
N LEU A 59 2.11 -6.73 0.83
CA LEU A 59 0.78 -7.32 1.03
C LEU A 59 0.83 -8.73 1.62
N LEU A 60 1.74 -9.57 1.14
CA LEU A 60 1.93 -10.91 1.69
C LEU A 60 2.37 -10.84 3.15
N PHE A 61 3.28 -9.92 3.49
CA PHE A 61 3.70 -9.69 4.87
C PHE A 61 2.54 -9.22 5.74
N THR A 62 1.76 -8.23 5.29
CA THR A 62 0.57 -7.75 6.01
C THR A 62 -0.44 -8.88 6.23
N ALA A 63 -0.74 -9.66 5.20
CA ALA A 63 -1.66 -10.79 5.30
C ALA A 63 -1.15 -11.88 6.24
N TRP A 64 0.15 -12.17 6.21
CA TRP A 64 0.81 -13.09 7.13
C TRP A 64 0.73 -12.60 8.58
N LEU A 65 0.99 -11.32 8.83
CA LEU A 65 0.92 -10.74 10.17
C LEU A 65 -0.50 -10.80 10.72
N LEU A 66 -1.50 -10.41 9.91
CA LEU A 66 -2.91 -10.55 10.26
C LEU A 66 -3.25 -11.99 10.60
N VAL A 67 -2.66 -12.96 9.88
CA VAL A 67 -2.85 -14.38 10.17
C VAL A 67 -2.31 -14.81 11.54
N LYS A 68 -1.18 -14.22 11.96
CA LYS A 68 -0.49 -14.55 13.21
C LYS A 68 -1.10 -13.90 14.44
N VAL A 69 -1.61 -12.68 14.29
CA VAL A 69 -2.28 -11.95 15.37
C VAL A 69 -3.64 -12.63 15.65
N LYS A 70 -3.88 -12.94 16.93
CA LYS A 70 -5.10 -13.59 17.44
C LYS A 70 -5.76 -12.69 18.49
N GLY A 71 -7.07 -12.84 18.68
CA GLY A 71 -7.81 -12.16 19.75
C GLY A 71 -8.14 -10.69 19.48
N MET A 72 -7.73 -10.13 18.35
CA MET A 72 -8.12 -8.78 17.95
C MET A 72 -9.49 -8.78 17.25
N SER A 73 -10.29 -7.75 17.51
CA SER A 73 -11.54 -7.48 16.81
C SER A 73 -11.26 -7.07 15.36
N GLY A 74 -12.28 -7.14 14.49
CA GLY A 74 -12.17 -6.67 13.10
C GLY A 74 -11.59 -5.25 13.00
N PHE A 75 -12.09 -4.33 13.83
CA PHE A 75 -11.58 -2.96 13.93
C PHE A 75 -10.13 -2.88 14.41
N GLY A 76 -9.75 -3.74 15.36
CA GLY A 76 -8.35 -3.84 15.80
C GLY A 76 -7.40 -4.17 14.65
N TYR A 77 -7.78 -5.09 13.76
CA TYR A 77 -6.95 -5.43 12.59
C TYR A 77 -6.83 -4.26 11.60
N ILE A 78 -7.88 -3.45 11.42
CA ILE A 78 -7.84 -2.25 10.59
C ILE A 78 -6.81 -1.26 11.16
N LEU A 79 -6.91 -0.97 12.47
CA LEU A 79 -5.97 -0.09 13.16
C LEU A 79 -4.54 -0.60 13.11
N LEU A 80 -4.33 -1.91 13.20
CA LEU A 80 -3.00 -2.52 13.10
C LEU A 80 -2.35 -2.22 11.74
N VAL A 81 -3.09 -2.34 10.64
CA VAL A 81 -2.57 -2.06 9.29
C VAL A 81 -2.22 -0.58 9.13
N LEU A 82 -3.08 0.32 9.61
CA LEU A 82 -2.83 1.75 9.57
C LEU A 82 -1.64 2.17 10.46
N ALA A 83 -1.53 1.58 11.65
CA ALA A 83 -0.42 1.83 12.57
C ALA A 83 0.92 1.37 11.99
N MET A 84 0.96 0.19 11.34
CA MET A 84 2.15 -0.27 10.63
C MET A 84 2.58 0.73 9.55
N TRP A 85 1.64 1.22 8.76
CA TRP A 85 1.93 2.23 7.75
C TRP A 85 2.47 3.50 8.37
N LEU A 86 1.84 4.02 9.43
CA LEU A 86 2.29 5.22 10.14
C LEU A 86 3.72 5.05 10.67
N CYS A 87 4.03 3.92 11.31
CA CYS A 87 5.36 3.65 11.85
C CYS A 87 6.45 3.57 10.77
N VAL A 88 6.11 3.11 9.56
CA VAL A 88 7.05 3.07 8.43
C VAL A 88 7.19 4.46 7.79
N VAL A 89 6.09 5.18 7.60
CA VAL A 89 6.10 6.46 6.87
C VAL A 89 6.64 7.61 7.70
N LEU A 90 6.29 7.73 8.98
CA LEU A 90 6.69 8.85 9.83
C LEU A 90 8.21 9.10 9.84
N PRO A 91 9.09 8.10 10.07
CA PRO A 91 10.53 8.33 10.03
C PRO A 91 11.03 8.70 8.63
N ASN A 92 10.45 8.12 7.58
CA ASN A 92 10.81 8.42 6.20
C ASN A 92 10.40 9.84 5.79
N TYR A 93 9.22 10.30 6.23
CA TYR A 93 8.73 11.66 6.03
C TYR A 93 9.67 12.68 6.69
N ILE A 94 10.04 12.44 7.96
CA ILE A 94 10.95 13.33 8.69
C ILE A 94 12.33 13.36 8.01
N PHE A 95 12.87 12.18 7.66
CA PHE A 95 14.19 12.10 7.03
C PHE A 95 14.23 12.82 5.68
N ALA A 96 13.26 12.52 4.81
CA ALA A 96 13.17 13.13 3.50
C ALA A 96 12.88 14.65 3.61
N GLY A 97 12.08 15.09 4.58
CA GLY A 97 11.80 16.52 4.81
C GLY A 97 13.04 17.31 5.21
N LEU A 98 13.88 16.71 6.05
CA LEU A 98 15.12 17.34 6.51
C LEU A 98 16.23 17.31 5.44
N HIS A 99 16.29 16.28 4.59
CA HIS A 99 17.45 16.05 3.71
C HIS A 99 17.19 16.36 2.22
N LEU A 100 15.96 16.25 1.74
CA LEU A 100 15.64 16.40 0.32
C LEU A 100 15.02 17.76 -0.04
N SER A 101 14.84 18.66 0.94
CA SER A 101 14.28 20.00 0.74
C SER A 101 12.95 20.02 -0.06
N LEU A 102 12.18 18.95 0.04
CA LEU A 102 10.88 18.84 -0.63
C LEU A 102 9.84 19.70 0.08
N SER A 103 8.95 20.33 -0.69
CA SER A 103 7.85 21.09 -0.11
C SER A 103 6.86 20.17 0.62
N GLY A 104 6.08 20.73 1.55
CA GLY A 104 5.06 19.96 2.27
C GLY A 104 4.03 19.30 1.34
N SER A 105 3.69 19.95 0.22
CA SER A 105 2.78 19.38 -0.79
C SER A 105 3.40 18.18 -1.53
N ASP A 106 4.69 18.23 -1.82
CA ASP A 106 5.41 17.15 -2.51
C ASP A 106 5.55 15.92 -1.61
N MET A 107 5.84 16.16 -0.33
CA MET A 107 5.83 15.14 0.71
C MET A 107 4.47 14.46 0.85
N LEU A 108 3.40 15.25 0.94
CA LEU A 108 2.04 14.73 1.04
C LEU A 108 1.66 13.91 -0.19
N TYR A 109 2.04 14.36 -1.39
CA TYR A 109 1.85 13.59 -2.61
C TYR A 109 2.56 12.23 -2.55
N LEU A 110 3.84 12.18 -2.18
CA LEU A 110 4.61 10.93 -2.04
C LEU A 110 4.00 9.98 -1.01
N VAL A 111 3.54 10.51 0.12
CA VAL A 111 2.96 9.71 1.20
C VAL A 111 1.53 9.25 0.89
N SER A 112 0.78 10.00 0.09
CA SER A 112 -0.63 9.71 -0.23
C SER A 112 -0.83 8.34 -0.88
N TYR A 113 0.08 7.90 -1.74
CA TYR A 113 0.00 6.57 -2.36
C TYR A 113 0.06 5.46 -1.32
N GLY A 114 1.02 5.55 -0.39
CA GLY A 114 1.14 4.60 0.71
C GLY A 114 -0.09 4.63 1.62
N ALA A 115 -0.61 5.82 1.92
CA ALA A 115 -1.79 6.00 2.76
C ALA A 115 -3.00 5.27 2.15
N LEU A 116 -3.32 5.56 0.89
CA LEU A 116 -4.45 4.95 0.19
C LEU A 116 -4.27 3.43 0.04
N ASN A 117 -3.05 2.96 -0.28
CA ASN A 117 -2.76 1.52 -0.34
C ASN A 117 -2.99 0.83 1.01
N SER A 118 -2.56 1.45 2.11
CA SER A 118 -2.76 0.91 3.46
C SER A 118 -4.24 0.87 3.84
N VAL A 119 -5.04 1.88 3.45
CA VAL A 119 -6.49 1.90 3.67
C VAL A 119 -7.18 0.77 2.90
N ILE A 120 -6.84 0.57 1.62
CA ILE A 120 -7.38 -0.54 0.82
C ILE A 120 -7.05 -1.88 1.47
N ALA A 121 -5.79 -2.09 1.89
CA ALA A 121 -5.38 -3.31 2.56
C ALA A 121 -6.08 -3.51 3.91
N ALA A 122 -6.24 -2.43 4.69
CA ALA A 122 -6.89 -2.43 6.00
C ALA A 122 -8.38 -2.76 5.90
N ILE A 123 -9.06 -2.37 4.82
CA ILE A 123 -10.47 -2.70 4.63
C ILE A 123 -10.61 -4.15 4.15
N ILE A 124 -9.89 -4.53 3.10
CA ILE A 124 -10.18 -5.78 2.39
C ILE A 124 -9.61 -7.00 3.11
N LEU A 125 -8.36 -6.94 3.61
CA LEU A 125 -7.69 -8.12 4.20
C LEU A 125 -8.35 -8.61 5.51
N PRO A 126 -8.72 -7.74 6.47
CA PRO A 126 -9.38 -8.16 7.69
C PRO A 126 -10.80 -8.67 7.46
N LEU A 127 -11.57 -8.04 6.56
CA LEU A 127 -12.96 -8.40 6.29
C LEU A 127 -13.09 -9.75 5.55
N TRP A 128 -12.17 -10.09 4.65
CA TRP A 128 -12.20 -11.37 3.94
C TRP A 128 -11.80 -12.57 4.83
N ARG A 129 -11.31 -12.33 6.04
CA ARG A 129 -11.06 -13.41 7.00
C ARG A 129 -12.36 -14.00 7.59
N SER A 130 -13.47 -13.27 7.49
CA SER A 130 -14.76 -13.55 8.15
C SER A 130 -15.60 -14.66 7.51
N SER A 131 -15.28 -15.13 6.30
CA SER A 131 -16.09 -16.18 5.66
C SER A 131 -15.72 -17.58 6.14
N ARG A 132 -16.03 -17.88 7.41
CA ARG A 132 -16.26 -19.26 7.87
C ARG A 132 -17.69 -19.31 8.42
N SER A 133 -18.56 -19.86 7.59
CA SER A 133 -19.89 -20.41 7.88
C SER A 133 -20.34 -20.29 9.34
N ILE A 134 -21.42 -19.55 9.54
CA ILE A 134 -22.23 -19.51 10.77
C ILE A 134 -22.83 -20.92 11.07
N PHE A 135 -22.74 -21.88 10.14
CA PHE A 135 -23.13 -23.29 10.32
C PHE A 135 -21.95 -24.20 10.69
N LYS A 136 -21.31 -23.93 11.83
CA LYS A 136 -20.59 -25.00 12.55
C LYS A 136 -21.32 -25.28 13.86
N SER A 137 -22.30 -26.17 13.75
CA SER A 137 -22.76 -27.03 14.84
C SER A 137 -21.66 -28.01 15.24
#